data_AF-A0A5D3FXL8-F1
#
_entry.id   AF-A0A5D3FXL8-F1
#
_cell.length_a   1.000
_cell.length_b   1.000
_cell.length_c   1.000
_cell.angle_alpha   90.00
_cell.angle_beta   90.00
_cell.angle_gamma   90.00
#
_symmetry.space_group_name_H-M   'P 1'
#
loop_
_entity.id
_entity.type
_entity.pdbx_description
1 polymer ?
#
loop_
_entity_poly.entity_id
_entity_poly.type
_entity_poly.pdbx_seq_one_letter_code
_entity_poly.pdbx_strand_id
1 'polypeptide(L)'
;MIGAIVAVIAAFMIAGIVAGVVAAKRERRRRAEFLLFAESHGWTAEIDPAAYPDPVATAGQSPRTQCTLEKRIGAQWIIMNWHRWTETVIEPGRGSDDSDRVREITKDLTRYFALLSTSIPDMTVKRRSRVGGRLRRNQATGDPRFDRTFRIEHRPGTEVASFLTPDLRADMLTKTVPLWEIENGVLILAFEDRPTIDNLDARAIATGRVAARLLGEAPPAAEETDQIVRKRIDWRHPYRDHSPSDFLAGFLGLGALIAAIIYLVSHK
;
A
#
# COMPACT_ATOMS: atom_id res chain seq x y z
N MET A 1 16.48 -44.19 20.18
CA MET A 1 15.17 -43.63 19.78
C MET A 1 14.99 -42.18 20.27
N ILE A 2 15.14 -41.92 21.58
CA ILE A 2 15.02 -40.56 22.15
C ILE A 2 16.03 -39.57 21.55
N GLY A 3 17.30 -39.96 21.39
CA GLY A 3 18.33 -39.10 20.79
C GLY A 3 18.03 -38.65 19.35
N ALA A 4 17.43 -39.53 18.54
CA ALA A 4 17.04 -39.21 17.18
C ALA A 4 15.87 -38.21 17.14
N ILE A 5 14.89 -38.35 18.05
CA ILE A 5 13.76 -37.42 18.18
C ILE A 5 14.27 -36.03 18.57
N VAL A 6 15.19 -35.94 19.53
CA VAL A 6 15.80 -34.66 19.96
C VAL A 6 16.58 -34.01 18.81
N ALA A 7 17.37 -34.78 18.06
CA ALA A 7 18.13 -34.26 16.92
C ALA A 7 17.23 -33.71 15.81
N VAL A 8 16.11 -34.39 15.51
CA VAL A 8 15.13 -33.93 14.53
C VAL A 8 14.48 -32.63 14.98
N ILE A 9 14.02 -32.53 16.24
CA ILE A 9 13.43 -31.31 16.79
C ILE A 9 14.42 -30.14 16.72
N ALA A 10 15.68 -30.36 17.11
CA ALA A 10 16.72 -29.35 17.06
C ALA A 10 16.98 -28.88 15.61
N ALA A 11 17.03 -29.80 14.64
CA ALA A 11 17.20 -29.47 13.24
C ALA A 11 16.04 -28.61 12.69
N PHE A 12 14.79 -28.95 13.02
CA PHE A 12 13.63 -28.14 12.64
C PHE A 12 13.63 -26.74 13.27
N MET A 13 14.00 -26.65 14.56
CA MET A 13 14.13 -25.35 15.25
C MET A 13 15.20 -24.47 14.59
N ILE A 14 16.38 -25.02 14.31
CA ILE A 14 17.46 -24.31 13.64
C ILE A 14 17.03 -23.87 12.24
N ALA A 15 16.41 -24.77 11.46
CA ALA A 15 15.90 -24.44 10.13
C ALA A 15 14.87 -23.30 10.18
N GLY A 16 13.95 -23.33 11.15
CA GLY A 16 12.95 -22.28 11.37
C GLY A 16 13.58 -20.93 11.71
N ILE A 17 14.57 -20.91 12.62
CA ILE A 17 15.31 -19.69 12.97
C ILE A 17 16.04 -19.13 11.76
N VAL A 18 16.75 -19.96 11.00
CA VAL A 18 17.48 -19.54 9.80
C VAL A 18 16.53 -18.98 8.74
N ALA A 19 15.42 -19.66 8.47
CA ALA A 19 14.39 -19.15 7.55
C ALA A 19 13.82 -17.81 8.01
N GLY A 20 13.53 -17.66 9.31
CA GLY A 20 13.06 -16.41 9.90
C GLY A 20 14.05 -15.26 9.73
N VAL A 21 15.34 -15.49 10.02
CA VAL A 21 16.41 -14.49 9.87
C VAL A 21 16.60 -14.08 8.40
N VAL A 22 16.60 -15.05 7.48
CA VAL A 22 16.75 -14.76 6.04
C VAL A 22 15.55 -13.97 5.52
N ALA A 23 14.33 -14.33 5.91
CA ALA A 23 13.12 -13.60 5.54
C ALA A 23 13.17 -12.15 6.08
N ALA A 24 13.56 -11.97 7.34
CA ALA A 24 13.72 -10.64 7.95
C ALA A 24 14.80 -9.81 7.25
N LYS A 25 15.95 -10.40 6.92
CA LYS A 25 17.03 -9.70 6.19
C LYS A 25 16.59 -9.28 4.80
N ARG A 26 15.86 -10.15 4.10
CA ARG A 26 15.30 -9.85 2.77
C ARG A 26 14.29 -8.71 2.83
N GLU A 27 13.43 -8.69 3.83
CA GLU A 27 12.44 -7.63 3.99
C GLU A 27 13.09 -6.29 4.34
N ARG A 28 14.09 -6.29 5.25
CA ARG A 28 14.88 -5.08 5.55
C ARG A 28 15.56 -4.53 4.31
N ARG A 29 16.16 -5.40 3.49
CA ARG A 29 16.81 -5.00 2.23
C ARG A 29 15.81 -4.42 1.24
N ARG A 30 14.65 -5.06 1.05
CA ARG A 30 13.58 -4.54 0.17
C ARG A 30 13.06 -3.18 0.64
N ARG A 31 12.87 -3.01 1.95
CA ARG A 31 12.46 -1.73 2.53
C ARG A 31 13.52 -0.65 2.29
N ALA A 32 14.79 -0.96 2.52
CA ALA A 32 15.88 -0.02 2.25
C ALA A 32 15.96 0.35 0.76
N GLU A 33 15.83 -0.61 -0.15
CA GLU A 33 15.79 -0.37 -1.60
C GLU A 33 14.61 0.53 -1.99
N PHE A 34 13.43 0.31 -1.41
CA PHE A 34 12.25 1.15 -1.63
C PHE A 34 12.45 2.59 -1.13
N LEU A 35 12.99 2.76 0.09
CA LEU A 35 13.24 4.09 0.66
C LEU A 35 14.29 4.86 -0.14
N LEU A 36 15.39 4.21 -0.52
CA LEU A 36 16.43 4.80 -1.38
C LEU A 36 15.87 5.21 -2.74
N PHE A 37 15.02 4.37 -3.34
CA PHE A 37 14.32 4.74 -4.58
C PHE A 37 13.45 5.98 -4.35
N ALA A 38 12.63 5.99 -3.31
CA ALA A 38 11.73 7.10 -3.00
C ALA A 38 12.51 8.40 -2.81
N GLU A 39 13.59 8.39 -2.02
CA GLU A 39 14.48 9.53 -1.82
C GLU A 39 15.07 10.03 -3.13
N SER A 40 15.56 9.13 -4.00
CA SER A 40 16.08 9.52 -5.32
C SER A 40 15.02 10.13 -6.25
N HIS A 41 13.74 9.90 -5.94
CA HIS A 41 12.58 10.47 -6.61
C HIS A 41 12.01 11.69 -5.87
N GLY A 42 12.71 12.22 -4.88
CA GLY A 42 12.34 13.44 -4.16
C GLY A 42 11.28 13.22 -3.07
N TRP A 43 11.11 11.99 -2.59
CA TRP A 43 10.32 11.72 -1.39
C TRP A 43 11.18 11.87 -0.14
N THR A 44 10.59 12.39 0.93
CA THR A 44 11.22 12.48 2.26
C THR A 44 10.59 11.45 3.18
N ALA A 45 11.41 10.63 3.85
CA ALA A 45 10.93 9.55 4.74
C ALA A 45 10.93 9.92 6.23
N GLU A 46 11.74 10.90 6.63
CA GLU A 46 11.86 11.34 8.02
C GLU A 46 10.87 12.47 8.32
N ILE A 47 9.59 12.15 8.26
CA ILE A 47 8.53 13.10 8.64
C ILE A 47 7.92 12.71 9.97
N ASP A 48 7.56 13.72 10.78
CA ASP A 48 6.77 13.52 11.98
C ASP A 48 5.27 13.53 11.61
N PRO A 49 4.57 12.37 11.65
CA PRO A 49 3.17 12.34 11.29
C PRO A 49 2.29 13.19 12.22
N ALA A 50 2.74 13.44 13.46
CA ALA A 50 2.00 14.25 14.42
C ALA A 50 1.91 15.73 14.01
N ALA A 51 2.78 16.19 13.10
CA ALA A 51 2.78 17.56 12.61
C ALA A 51 1.66 17.84 11.59
N TYR A 52 0.99 16.81 11.07
CA TYR A 52 -0.08 16.95 10.09
C TYR A 52 -1.47 16.93 10.74
N PRO A 53 -2.50 17.54 10.12
CA PRO A 53 -3.86 17.41 10.60
C PRO A 53 -4.39 15.99 10.44
N ASP A 54 -5.42 15.65 11.22
CA ASP A 54 -6.19 14.43 10.96
C ASP A 54 -6.90 14.50 9.60
N PRO A 55 -6.98 13.38 8.86
CA PRO A 55 -6.66 12.01 9.29
C PRO A 55 -5.20 11.58 9.01
N VAL A 56 -4.32 12.47 8.56
CA VAL A 56 -2.92 12.14 8.24
C VAL A 56 -2.16 11.70 9.48
N ALA A 57 -2.28 12.45 10.59
CA ALA A 57 -1.63 12.11 11.86
C ALA A 57 -2.09 10.75 12.39
N THR A 58 -3.40 10.54 12.51
CA THR A 58 -3.98 9.24 12.93
C THR A 58 -3.48 8.09 12.05
N ALA A 59 -3.43 8.29 10.73
CA ALA A 59 -2.92 7.28 9.82
C ALA A 59 -1.43 6.98 10.05
N GLY A 60 -0.57 7.99 10.13
CA GLY A 60 0.87 7.79 10.30
C GLY A 60 1.26 7.21 11.67
N GLN A 61 0.55 7.58 12.73
CA GLN A 61 0.80 7.08 14.09
C GLN A 61 0.29 5.66 14.34
N SER A 62 -0.42 5.05 13.39
CA SER A 62 -0.90 3.68 13.54
C SER A 62 0.26 2.69 13.76
N PRO A 63 0.13 1.72 14.70
CA PRO A 63 1.13 0.65 14.85
C PRO A 63 1.30 -0.24 13.60
N ARG A 64 0.33 -0.17 12.67
CA ARG A 64 0.36 -0.89 11.39
C ARG A 64 1.18 -0.17 10.32
N THR A 65 1.56 1.09 10.56
CA THR A 65 2.29 1.90 9.59
C THR A 65 3.68 1.31 9.38
N GLN A 66 3.99 0.97 8.15
CA GLN A 66 5.30 0.50 7.72
C GLN A 66 6.20 1.65 7.33
N CYS A 67 5.66 2.66 6.63
CA CYS A 67 6.34 3.91 6.36
C CYS A 67 5.36 5.05 6.09
N THR A 68 5.86 6.26 6.29
CA THR A 68 5.25 7.50 5.87
C THR A 68 6.26 8.25 5.02
N LEU A 69 5.84 8.74 3.86
CA LEU A 69 6.67 9.56 2.97
C LEU A 69 5.93 10.83 2.61
N GLU A 70 6.63 11.92 2.33
CA GLU A 70 6.04 13.11 1.71
C GLU A 70 6.78 13.50 0.43
N LYS A 71 6.04 14.12 -0.50
CA LYS A 71 6.60 14.70 -1.72
C LYS A 71 5.71 15.83 -2.19
N ARG A 72 6.31 16.85 -2.79
CA ARG A 72 5.57 17.92 -3.46
C ARG A 72 5.26 17.52 -4.91
N ILE A 73 4.00 17.66 -5.31
CA ILE A 73 3.52 17.44 -6.69
C ILE A 73 2.79 18.71 -7.14
N GLY A 74 3.37 19.44 -8.08
CA GLY A 74 2.91 20.79 -8.40
C GLY A 74 2.86 21.70 -7.16
N ALA A 75 1.69 22.30 -6.89
CA ALA A 75 1.48 23.14 -5.71
C ALA A 75 1.23 22.35 -4.40
N GLN A 76 0.94 21.05 -4.51
CA GLN A 76 0.35 20.27 -3.42
C GLN A 76 1.40 19.42 -2.70
N TRP A 77 1.35 19.41 -1.37
CA TRP A 77 2.07 18.44 -0.56
C TRP A 77 1.28 17.14 -0.50
N ILE A 78 1.91 16.06 -0.96
CA ILE A 78 1.35 14.71 -0.96
C ILE A 78 2.05 13.90 0.11
N ILE A 79 1.28 13.39 1.06
CA ILE A 79 1.75 12.47 2.10
C ILE A 79 1.28 11.07 1.72
N MET A 80 2.16 10.08 1.78
CA MET A 80 1.84 8.67 1.56
C MET A 80 2.05 7.90 2.86
N ASN A 81 1.06 7.15 3.31
CA ASN A 81 1.18 6.17 4.39
C ASN A 81 0.97 4.76 3.83
N TRP A 82 1.84 3.82 4.21
CA TRP A 82 1.65 2.40 3.95
C TRP A 82 1.36 1.65 5.24
N HIS A 83 0.20 1.01 5.31
CA HIS A 83 -0.21 0.11 6.39
C HIS A 83 -0.12 -1.34 5.97
N ARG A 84 0.29 -2.20 6.91
CA ARG A 84 0.27 -3.65 6.73
C ARG A 84 -0.25 -4.33 8.00
N TRP A 85 -1.16 -5.27 7.85
CA TRP A 85 -1.69 -6.09 8.96
C TRP A 85 -2.00 -7.50 8.50
N THR A 86 -2.09 -8.44 9.44
CA THR A 86 -2.47 -9.82 9.17
C THR A 86 -3.83 -10.09 9.78
N GLU A 87 -4.74 -10.64 8.98
CA GLU A 87 -6.06 -11.10 9.40
C GLU A 87 -6.06 -12.61 9.50
N THR A 88 -6.58 -13.14 10.60
CA THR A 88 -6.82 -14.58 10.77
C THR A 88 -8.23 -14.90 10.30
N VAL A 89 -8.34 -15.67 9.22
CA VAL A 89 -9.60 -16.19 8.70
C VAL A 89 -9.77 -17.62 9.21
N ILE A 90 -10.86 -17.85 9.92
CA ILE A 90 -11.24 -19.18 10.39
C ILE A 90 -12.34 -19.67 9.44
N GLU A 91 -12.02 -20.65 8.61
CA GLU A 91 -12.99 -21.33 7.76
C GLU A 91 -13.55 -22.53 8.53
N PRO A 92 -14.85 -22.55 8.87
CA PRO A 92 -15.44 -23.67 9.58
C PRO A 92 -15.40 -24.92 8.69
N GLY A 93 -14.91 -26.02 9.26
CA GLY A 93 -14.86 -27.31 8.57
C GLY A 93 -16.26 -27.76 8.13
N ARG A 94 -16.38 -28.33 6.93
CA ARG A 94 -17.67 -28.81 6.41
C ARG A 94 -17.82 -30.30 6.71
N GLY A 95 -17.99 -30.66 7.98
CA GLY A 95 -18.24 -32.05 8.39
C GLY A 95 -18.04 -32.29 9.89
N SER A 96 -18.45 -33.47 10.36
CA SER A 96 -18.29 -33.88 11.76
C SER A 96 -16.84 -34.17 12.17
N ASP A 97 -15.93 -34.34 11.19
CA ASP A 97 -14.50 -34.64 11.40
C ASP A 97 -13.55 -33.59 10.80
N ASP A 98 -14.07 -32.47 10.28
CA ASP A 98 -13.25 -31.47 9.59
C ASP A 98 -12.86 -30.35 10.57
N SER A 99 -11.60 -30.36 11.03
CA SER A 99 -11.08 -29.32 11.92
C SER A 99 -11.09 -27.95 11.22
N ASP A 100 -11.43 -26.89 11.97
CA ASP A 100 -11.39 -25.52 11.47
C ASP A 100 -10.07 -25.20 10.78
N ARG A 101 -10.15 -24.69 9.55
CA ARG A 101 -8.96 -24.24 8.81
C ARG A 101 -8.67 -22.80 9.19
N VAL A 102 -7.57 -22.60 9.90
CA VAL A 102 -7.07 -21.26 10.23
C VAL A 102 -6.12 -20.82 9.13
N ARG A 103 -6.45 -19.73 8.43
CA ARG A 103 -5.62 -19.12 7.40
C ARG A 103 -5.29 -17.68 7.77
N GLU A 104 -4.01 -17.35 7.78
CA GLU A 104 -3.56 -15.97 7.91
C GLU A 104 -3.46 -15.30 6.54
N ILE A 105 -4.01 -14.10 6.42
CA ILE A 105 -3.96 -13.28 5.21
C ILE A 105 -3.36 -11.93 5.59
N THR A 106 -2.16 -11.65 5.07
CA THR A 106 -1.57 -10.32 5.17
C THR A 106 -2.21 -9.38 4.15
N LYS A 107 -2.59 -8.21 4.61
CA LYS A 107 -3.20 -7.12 3.86
C LYS A 107 -2.25 -5.92 3.83
N ASP A 108 -2.23 -5.25 2.69
CA ASP A 108 -1.51 -3.99 2.49
C ASP A 108 -2.50 -2.91 2.09
N LEU A 109 -2.32 -1.70 2.62
CA LEU A 109 -3.12 -0.53 2.28
C LEU A 109 -2.21 0.68 2.18
N THR A 110 -2.14 1.25 0.99
CA THR A 110 -1.44 2.51 0.74
C THR A 110 -2.45 3.64 0.67
N ARG A 111 -2.26 4.69 1.47
CA ARG A 111 -3.08 5.90 1.45
C ARG A 111 -2.23 7.09 1.02
N TYR A 112 -2.76 7.91 0.13
CA TYR A 112 -2.19 9.19 -0.27
C TYR A 112 -3.11 10.30 0.25
N PHE A 113 -2.51 11.31 0.84
CA PHE A 113 -3.18 12.46 1.43
C PHE A 113 -2.70 13.72 0.72
N ALA A 114 -3.63 14.60 0.38
CA ALA A 114 -3.31 15.96 -0.05
C ALA A 114 -4.05 16.95 0.85
N LEU A 115 -3.31 17.89 1.42
CA LEU A 115 -3.89 18.95 2.24
C LEU A 115 -4.56 19.97 1.31
N LEU A 116 -5.86 20.21 1.51
CA LEU A 116 -6.61 21.17 0.71
C LEU A 116 -6.59 22.52 1.43
N SER A 117 -6.13 23.57 0.75
CA SER A 117 -6.02 24.92 1.33
C SER A 117 -7.37 25.64 1.49
N THR A 118 -8.42 25.11 0.87
CA THR A 118 -9.77 25.69 0.83
C THR A 118 -10.74 24.78 1.57
N SER A 119 -11.76 25.37 2.20
CA SER A 119 -12.83 24.63 2.88
C SER A 119 -13.72 23.87 1.88
N ILE A 120 -13.22 22.76 1.38
CA ILE A 120 -14.00 21.79 0.61
C ILE A 120 -14.72 20.90 1.62
N PRO A 121 -16.05 20.71 1.49
CA PRO A 121 -16.79 19.94 2.46
C PRO A 121 -16.45 18.45 2.40
N ASP A 122 -16.58 17.78 3.55
CA ASP A 122 -16.41 16.32 3.64
C ASP A 122 -17.32 15.60 2.65
N MET A 123 -16.72 14.77 1.80
CA MET A 123 -17.44 13.97 0.83
C MET A 123 -16.66 12.73 0.44
N THR A 124 -17.35 11.65 0.11
CA THR A 124 -16.73 10.43 -0.41
C THR A 124 -17.35 10.06 -1.75
N VAL A 125 -16.52 9.80 -2.75
CA VAL A 125 -16.98 9.28 -4.04
C VAL A 125 -16.74 7.78 -4.10
N LYS A 126 -17.83 7.02 -4.21
CA LYS A 126 -17.80 5.55 -4.28
C LYS A 126 -18.33 5.06 -5.63
N ARG A 127 -17.91 3.87 -6.06
CA ARG A 127 -18.61 3.17 -7.14
C ARG A 127 -20.02 2.79 -6.68
N ARG A 128 -21.00 3.01 -7.54
CA ARG A 128 -22.36 2.56 -7.27
C ARG A 128 -22.41 1.02 -7.37
N SER A 129 -22.80 0.35 -6.29
CA SER A 129 -23.06 -1.09 -6.32
C SER A 129 -24.47 -1.38 -6.85
N ARG A 130 -24.63 -2.46 -7.63
CA ARG A 130 -25.91 -2.83 -8.24
C ARG A 130 -26.98 -3.28 -7.22
N VAL A 131 -26.59 -3.65 -6.01
CA VAL A 131 -27.42 -4.45 -5.09
C VAL A 131 -28.11 -3.64 -3.97
N GLY A 132 -27.71 -2.39 -3.69
CA GLY A 132 -28.22 -1.65 -2.49
C GLY A 132 -28.63 -0.19 -2.71
N GLY A 133 -28.78 0.26 -3.95
CA GLY A 133 -28.76 1.68 -4.29
C GLY A 133 -30.00 2.54 -3.96
N ARG A 134 -31.10 1.98 -3.44
CA ARG A 134 -32.39 2.72 -3.37
C ARG A 134 -32.66 3.55 -2.11
N LEU A 135 -31.84 3.45 -1.06
CA LEU A 135 -32.23 3.98 0.27
C LEU A 135 -31.39 5.15 0.82
N ARG A 136 -30.41 5.69 0.09
CA ARG A 136 -29.63 6.86 0.54
C ARG A 136 -29.82 8.04 -0.40
N ARG A 137 -30.14 9.20 0.18
CA ARG A 137 -30.20 10.51 -0.50
C ARG A 137 -28.83 10.78 -1.11
N ASN A 138 -28.73 10.67 -2.44
CA ASN A 138 -27.53 10.98 -3.18
C ASN A 138 -27.78 12.29 -3.93
N GLN A 139 -26.84 13.24 -3.87
CA GLN A 139 -26.89 14.40 -4.75
C GLN A 139 -26.55 13.95 -6.18
N ALA A 140 -27.40 14.32 -7.13
CA ALA A 140 -27.12 14.18 -8.55
C ALA A 140 -26.17 15.30 -8.99
N THR A 141 -25.18 14.98 -9.81
CA THR A 141 -24.25 15.98 -10.36
C THR A 141 -24.78 16.66 -11.61
N GLY A 142 -25.86 16.12 -12.20
CA GLY A 142 -26.41 16.59 -13.46
C GLY A 142 -25.79 15.93 -14.69
N ASP A 143 -24.77 15.07 -14.51
CA ASP A 143 -24.22 14.21 -15.57
C ASP A 143 -24.78 12.78 -15.44
N PRO A 144 -25.68 12.35 -16.34
CA PRO A 144 -26.28 11.03 -16.27
C PRO A 144 -25.30 9.86 -16.37
N ARG A 145 -24.14 10.03 -17.01
CA ARG A 145 -23.13 8.96 -17.12
C ARG A 145 -22.37 8.82 -15.81
N PHE A 146 -22.00 9.95 -15.22
CA PHE A 146 -21.37 9.98 -13.91
C PHE A 146 -22.31 9.42 -12.82
N ASP A 147 -23.53 9.94 -12.74
CA ASP A 147 -24.51 9.60 -11.69
C ASP A 147 -24.99 8.13 -11.76
N ARG A 148 -24.82 7.45 -12.91
CA ARG A 148 -25.04 6.00 -13.03
C ARG A 148 -23.89 5.16 -12.48
N THR A 149 -22.67 5.69 -12.58
CA THR A 149 -21.42 4.95 -12.29
C THR A 149 -20.98 5.14 -10.85
N PHE A 150 -21.15 6.36 -10.33
CA PHE A 150 -20.66 6.77 -9.03
C PHE A 150 -21.80 7.18 -8.10
N ARG A 151 -21.50 7.18 -6.80
CA ARG A 151 -22.33 7.70 -5.73
C ARG A 151 -21.47 8.63 -4.89
N ILE A 152 -22.03 9.78 -4.53
CA ILE A 152 -21.40 10.74 -3.64
C ILE A 152 -22.11 10.64 -2.30
N GLU A 153 -21.32 10.42 -1.26
CA GLU A 153 -21.78 10.47 0.13
C GLU A 153 -21.29 11.79 0.73
N HIS A 154 -22.20 12.52 1.37
CA HIS A 154 -21.90 13.82 1.98
C HIS A 154 -22.92 14.11 3.08
N ARG A 155 -22.66 15.12 3.92
CA ARG A 155 -23.61 15.57 4.94
C ARG A 155 -24.84 16.22 4.28
N PRO A 156 -26.08 16.01 4.80
CA PRO A 156 -27.26 16.69 4.29
C PRO A 156 -27.12 18.21 4.26
N GLY A 157 -27.60 18.86 3.21
CA GLY A 157 -27.54 20.33 3.06
C GLY A 157 -26.19 20.87 2.56
N THR A 158 -25.21 20.01 2.31
CA THR A 158 -23.94 20.39 1.68
C THR A 158 -24.08 20.38 0.16
N GLU A 159 -23.69 21.46 -0.51
CA GLU A 159 -23.63 21.51 -1.97
C GLU A 159 -22.28 20.97 -2.46
N VAL A 160 -22.25 19.69 -2.86
CA VAL A 160 -21.00 19.04 -3.32
C VAL A 160 -20.85 19.00 -4.85
N ALA A 161 -21.95 19.22 -5.59
CA ALA A 161 -21.96 19.12 -7.04
C ALA A 161 -21.04 20.14 -7.74
N SER A 162 -20.84 21.32 -7.14
CA SER A 162 -19.97 22.38 -7.66
C SER A 162 -18.49 21.99 -7.68
N PHE A 163 -18.03 21.15 -6.74
CA PHE A 163 -16.64 20.66 -6.67
C PHE A 163 -16.33 19.54 -7.67
N LEU A 164 -17.37 18.86 -8.15
CA LEU A 164 -17.24 17.81 -9.16
C LEU A 164 -17.29 18.42 -10.55
N THR A 165 -16.26 19.17 -10.93
CA THR A 165 -16.17 19.84 -12.23
C THR A 165 -16.31 18.85 -13.40
N PRO A 166 -16.74 19.29 -14.60
CA PRO A 166 -16.85 18.43 -15.78
C PRO A 166 -15.58 17.62 -16.08
N ASP A 167 -14.42 18.26 -15.94
CA ASP A 167 -13.11 17.63 -16.14
C ASP A 167 -12.84 16.54 -15.11
N LEU A 168 -13.08 16.80 -13.82
CA LEU A 168 -12.90 15.80 -12.77
C LEU A 168 -13.83 14.60 -12.98
N ARG A 169 -15.09 14.84 -13.39
CA ARG A 169 -16.03 13.76 -13.73
C ARG A 169 -15.55 12.95 -14.92
N ALA A 170 -15.00 13.59 -15.96
CA ALA A 170 -14.42 12.90 -17.11
C ALA A 170 -13.20 12.03 -16.73
N ASP A 171 -12.30 12.56 -15.91
CA ASP A 171 -11.14 11.84 -15.39
C ASP A 171 -11.56 10.62 -14.56
N MET A 172 -12.63 10.73 -13.77
CA MET A 172 -13.19 9.61 -13.01
C MET A 172 -13.84 8.55 -13.91
N LEU A 173 -14.60 8.97 -14.92
CA LEU A 173 -15.25 8.07 -15.88
C LEU A 173 -14.22 7.29 -16.72
N THR A 174 -13.11 7.92 -17.08
CA THR A 174 -11.99 7.28 -17.79
C THR A 174 -11.09 6.45 -16.88
N LYS A 175 -11.33 6.45 -15.55
CA LYS A 175 -10.52 5.81 -14.51
C LYS A 175 -9.07 6.32 -14.45
N THR A 176 -8.85 7.54 -14.94
CA THR A 176 -7.57 8.23 -14.87
C THR A 176 -7.26 8.66 -13.43
N VAL A 177 -8.31 8.94 -12.65
CA VAL A 177 -8.21 9.14 -11.20
C VAL A 177 -8.99 8.04 -10.46
N PRO A 178 -8.48 7.55 -9.31
CA PRO A 178 -9.16 6.52 -8.53
C PRO A 178 -10.35 7.11 -7.75
N LEU A 179 -11.00 6.26 -6.94
CA LEU A 179 -11.96 6.74 -5.96
C LEU A 179 -11.23 7.51 -4.85
N TRP A 180 -11.93 8.45 -4.24
CA TRP A 180 -11.36 9.36 -3.27
C TRP A 180 -12.41 9.84 -2.28
N GLU A 181 -11.94 10.36 -1.16
CA GLU A 181 -12.72 11.02 -0.13
C GLU A 181 -12.03 12.27 0.39
N ILE A 182 -12.79 13.16 1.00
CA ILE A 182 -12.32 14.35 1.68
C ILE A 182 -12.84 14.27 3.11
N GLU A 183 -11.92 14.41 4.06
CA GLU A 183 -12.21 14.43 5.48
C GLU A 183 -11.37 15.53 6.13
N ASN A 184 -12.02 16.46 6.84
CA ASN A 184 -11.35 17.55 7.56
C ASN A 184 -10.40 18.39 6.68
N GLY A 185 -10.78 18.62 5.42
CA GLY A 185 -9.95 19.37 4.47
C GLY A 185 -8.75 18.59 3.92
N VAL A 186 -8.73 17.27 4.09
CA VAL A 186 -7.69 16.40 3.53
C VAL A 186 -8.32 15.49 2.47
N LEU A 187 -7.79 15.54 1.25
CA LEU A 187 -8.11 14.57 0.20
C LEU A 187 -7.38 13.26 0.47
N ILE A 188 -8.09 12.13 0.38
CA ILE A 188 -7.58 10.80 0.65
C ILE A 188 -7.86 9.88 -0.53
N LEU A 189 -6.82 9.24 -1.04
CA LEU A 189 -6.88 8.17 -2.03
C LEU A 189 -6.29 6.89 -1.42
N ALA A 190 -7.04 5.79 -1.45
CA ALA A 190 -6.62 4.53 -0.84
C ALA A 190 -6.50 3.41 -1.89
N PHE A 191 -5.48 2.57 -1.73
CA PHE A 191 -5.16 1.46 -2.62
C PHE A 191 -4.82 0.21 -1.80
N GLU A 192 -5.51 -0.90 -2.08
CA GLU A 192 -5.34 -2.19 -1.38
C GLU A 192 -4.12 -2.98 -1.88
N ASP A 193 -2.95 -2.35 -1.82
CA ASP A 193 -1.68 -2.96 -2.17
C ASP A 193 -0.53 -2.22 -1.47
N ARG A 194 0.66 -2.82 -1.56
CA ARG A 194 1.91 -2.21 -1.10
C ARG A 194 2.38 -1.13 -2.10
N PRO A 195 3.03 -0.06 -1.62
CA PRO A 195 3.71 0.86 -2.51
C PRO A 195 4.88 0.15 -3.18
N THR A 196 5.08 0.42 -4.46
CA THR A 196 6.20 -0.07 -5.26
C THR A 196 6.81 1.07 -6.04
N ILE A 197 8.03 0.84 -6.53
CA ILE A 197 8.74 1.73 -7.45
C ILE A 197 7.84 2.13 -8.64
N ASP A 198 7.01 1.21 -9.12
CA ASP A 198 6.17 1.41 -10.30
C ASP A 198 4.89 2.21 -10.03
N ASN A 199 4.40 2.22 -8.80
CA ASN A 199 3.09 2.81 -8.46
C ASN A 199 3.19 4.05 -7.57
N LEU A 200 4.32 4.29 -6.89
CA LEU A 200 4.47 5.36 -5.90
C LEU A 200 4.22 6.74 -6.50
N ASP A 201 5.01 7.12 -7.51
CA ASP A 201 4.89 8.44 -8.14
C ASP A 201 3.61 8.58 -8.96
N ALA A 202 3.23 7.55 -9.71
CA ALA A 202 2.03 7.59 -10.55
C ALA A 202 0.76 7.87 -9.72
N ARG A 203 0.68 7.31 -8.51
CA ARG A 203 -0.43 7.54 -7.59
C ARG A 203 -0.34 8.91 -6.94
N ALA A 204 0.86 9.37 -6.56
CA ALA A 204 1.03 10.73 -6.06
C ALA A 204 0.63 11.79 -7.08
N ILE A 205 0.96 11.59 -8.36
CA ILE A 205 0.52 12.43 -9.48
C ILE A 205 -1.01 12.40 -9.61
N ALA A 206 -1.62 11.21 -9.53
CA ALA A 206 -3.08 11.09 -9.59
C ALA A 206 -3.75 11.85 -8.42
N THR A 207 -3.20 11.74 -7.21
CA THR A 207 -3.65 12.50 -6.03
C THR A 207 -3.51 14.00 -6.24
N GLY A 208 -2.34 14.47 -6.69
CA GLY A 208 -2.10 15.89 -6.98
C GLY A 208 -3.01 16.43 -8.07
N ARG A 209 -3.34 15.62 -9.09
CA ARG A 209 -4.31 15.97 -10.13
C ARG A 209 -5.71 16.16 -9.55
N VAL A 210 -6.19 15.24 -8.71
CA VAL A 210 -7.50 15.39 -8.07
C VAL A 210 -7.53 16.63 -7.18
N ALA A 211 -6.49 16.85 -6.36
CA ALA A 211 -6.38 18.04 -5.52
C ALA A 211 -6.42 19.34 -6.34
N ALA A 212 -5.62 19.43 -7.41
CA ALA A 212 -5.62 20.60 -8.29
C ALA A 212 -7.01 20.84 -8.92
N ARG A 213 -7.68 19.80 -9.40
CA ARG A 213 -9.04 19.92 -9.96
C ARG A 213 -10.07 20.41 -8.94
N LEU A 214 -9.96 19.94 -7.70
CA LEU A 214 -10.84 20.36 -6.60
C LEU A 214 -10.60 21.81 -6.17
N LEU A 215 -9.36 22.28 -6.27
CA LEU A 215 -8.96 23.64 -5.93
C LEU A 215 -9.12 24.64 -7.10
N GLY A 216 -9.50 24.16 -8.30
CA GLY A 216 -9.56 25.00 -9.50
C GLY A 216 -8.20 25.42 -10.04
N GLU A 217 -7.14 24.70 -9.65
CA GLU A 217 -5.77 24.92 -10.08
C GLU A 217 -5.45 24.14 -11.38
N ALA A 218 -4.39 24.56 -12.07
CA ALA A 218 -3.86 23.78 -13.18
C ALA A 218 -3.32 22.43 -12.66
N PRO A 219 -3.65 21.30 -13.30
CA PRO A 219 -3.10 20.00 -12.91
C PRO A 219 -1.57 20.01 -13.08
N PRO A 220 -0.84 19.16 -12.33
CA PRO A 220 0.61 19.04 -12.49
C PRO A 220 0.97 18.75 -13.96
N ALA A 221 2.00 19.42 -14.46
CA ALA A 221 2.36 19.42 -15.87
C ALA A 221 2.64 17.99 -16.38
N ALA A 222 2.28 17.71 -17.63
CA ALA A 222 2.59 16.43 -18.26
C ALA A 222 4.11 16.14 -18.28
N GLU A 223 4.95 17.17 -18.34
CA GLU A 223 6.42 17.04 -18.28
C GLU A 223 6.92 16.45 -16.96
N GLU A 224 6.25 16.72 -15.83
CA GLU A 224 6.60 16.12 -14.53
C GLU A 224 6.32 14.61 -14.56
N THR A 225 5.25 14.20 -15.28
CA THR A 225 4.92 12.79 -15.52
C THR A 225 5.97 12.13 -16.42
N ASP A 226 6.39 12.80 -17.49
CA ASP A 226 7.40 12.28 -18.43
C ASP A 226 8.81 12.21 -17.84
N GLN A 227 9.22 13.17 -17.00
CA GLN A 227 10.51 13.11 -16.29
C GLN A 227 10.56 11.93 -15.32
N ILE A 228 9.46 11.63 -14.63
CA ILE A 228 9.36 10.47 -13.74
C ILE A 228 9.45 9.16 -14.55
N VAL A 229 8.75 9.08 -15.69
CA VAL A 229 8.83 7.92 -16.59
C VAL A 229 10.25 7.74 -17.16
N ARG A 230 10.96 8.83 -17.49
CA ARG A 230 12.36 8.76 -17.96
C ARG A 230 13.33 8.34 -16.85
N LYS A 231 13.23 8.91 -15.64
CA LYS A 231 14.06 8.48 -14.50
C LYS A 231 13.87 7.00 -14.14
N ARG A 232 12.66 6.46 -14.33
CA ARG A 232 12.36 5.02 -14.18
C ARG A 232 13.17 4.14 -15.14
N ILE A 233 13.52 4.63 -16.33
CA ILE A 233 14.32 3.87 -17.32
C ILE A 233 15.79 3.80 -16.89
N ASP A 234 16.31 4.87 -16.30
CA ASP A 234 17.72 4.96 -15.89
C ASP A 234 18.03 4.21 -14.59
N TRP A 235 17.04 4.02 -13.69
CA TRP A 235 17.22 3.30 -12.42
C TRP A 235 17.30 1.76 -12.58
N ARG A 236 18.03 1.25 -13.58
CA ARG A 236 18.32 -0.20 -13.66
C ARG A 236 19.16 -0.62 -12.45
N HIS A 237 18.48 -1.25 -11.49
CA HIS A 237 18.96 -1.85 -10.24
C HIS A 237 20.49 -2.06 -10.14
N PRO A 238 21.20 -1.38 -9.22
CA PRO A 238 22.61 -1.65 -8.94
C PRO A 238 22.87 -2.97 -8.20
N TYR A 239 21.83 -3.77 -7.94
CA TYR A 239 21.89 -4.96 -7.08
C TYR A 239 21.51 -6.27 -7.79
N ARG A 240 21.53 -6.29 -9.13
CA ARG A 240 21.19 -7.48 -9.91
C ARG A 240 22.27 -8.58 -9.88
N ASP A 241 23.39 -8.37 -9.17
CA ASP A 241 24.56 -9.27 -9.18
C ASP A 241 24.66 -10.18 -7.95
N HIS A 242 23.57 -10.82 -7.51
CA HIS A 242 23.70 -11.99 -6.64
C HIS A 242 23.33 -13.22 -7.44
N SER A 243 24.38 -13.90 -7.90
CA SER A 243 24.32 -15.16 -8.61
C SER A 243 23.56 -16.20 -7.78
N PRO A 244 22.73 -17.06 -8.42
CA PRO A 244 22.13 -18.24 -7.78
C PRO A 244 23.13 -19.14 -7.03
N SER A 245 24.43 -19.04 -7.33
CA SER A 245 25.50 -19.78 -6.63
C SER A 245 25.63 -19.45 -5.14
N ASP A 246 25.35 -18.20 -4.73
CA ASP A 246 25.46 -17.80 -3.31
C ASP A 246 24.35 -18.44 -2.45
N PHE A 247 23.22 -18.77 -3.08
CA PHE A 247 22.12 -19.53 -2.46
C PHE A 247 22.49 -21.01 -2.28
N LEU A 248 23.16 -21.63 -3.25
CA LEU A 248 23.53 -23.03 -3.17
C LEU A 248 24.63 -23.29 -2.12
N ALA A 249 25.58 -22.37 -1.95
CA ALA A 249 26.63 -22.49 -0.95
C ALA A 249 26.08 -22.53 0.49
N GLY A 250 25.05 -21.71 0.79
CA GLY A 250 24.40 -21.70 2.11
C GLY A 250 23.56 -22.96 2.38
N PHE A 251 22.85 -23.48 1.38
CA PHE A 251 22.05 -24.70 1.51
C PHE A 251 22.89 -25.97 1.62
N LEU A 252 24.00 -26.05 0.88
CA LEU A 252 24.93 -27.19 0.96
C LEU A 252 25.65 -27.24 2.32
N GLY A 253 26.03 -26.08 2.87
CA GLY A 253 26.60 -26.00 4.22
C GLY A 253 25.65 -26.46 5.32
N LEU A 254 24.37 -26.07 5.24
CA LEU A 254 23.35 -26.50 6.21
C LEU A 254 22.99 -27.98 6.06
N GLY A 255 22.90 -28.49 4.84
CA GLY A 255 22.65 -29.91 4.56
C GLY A 255 23.78 -30.80 5.07
N ALA A 256 25.04 -30.40 4.86
CA ALA A 256 26.20 -31.12 5.38
C ALA A 256 26.25 -31.13 6.92
N LEU A 257 25.88 -30.02 7.56
CA LEU A 257 25.82 -29.92 9.02
C LEU A 257 24.73 -30.83 9.61
N ILE A 258 23.54 -30.84 9.01
CA ILE A 258 22.43 -31.72 9.44
C ILE A 258 22.80 -33.20 9.25
N ALA A 259 23.42 -33.55 8.11
CA ALA A 259 23.88 -34.91 7.85
C ALA A 259 24.95 -35.35 8.86
N ALA A 260 25.90 -34.47 9.21
CA ALA A 260 26.93 -34.75 10.22
C ALA A 260 26.34 -34.97 11.62
N ILE A 261 25.32 -34.18 12.01
CA ILE A 261 24.63 -34.34 13.30
C ILE A 261 23.86 -35.66 13.35
N ILE A 262 23.13 -36.01 12.28
CA ILE A 262 22.42 -37.30 12.20
C ILE A 262 23.42 -38.46 12.29
N TYR A 263 24.52 -38.41 11.54
CA TYR A 263 25.56 -39.44 11.57
C TYR A 263 26.18 -39.63 12.97
N LEU A 264 26.51 -38.53 13.66
CA LEU A 264 27.07 -38.57 15.03
C LEU A 264 26.11 -39.13 16.08
N VAL A 265 24.79 -38.94 15.90
CA VAL A 265 23.75 -39.45 16.81
C VAL A 265 23.37 -40.90 16.50
N SER A 266 23.48 -41.33 15.25
CA SER A 266 23.19 -42.70 14.83
C SER A 266 24.34 -43.70 15.07
N HIS A 267 25.54 -43.23 15.42
CA HIS A 267 26.73 -44.06 15.67
C HIS A 267 27.29 -43.93 17.10
N LYS A 268 26.46 -43.47 18.04
CA LYS A 268 26.65 -43.62 19.49
C LYS A 268 25.55 -44.50 20.07
#